data_AF-A0A2T1DF97-F1
#
_entry.id   AF-A0A2T1DF97-F1
#
_cell.length_a   1.000
_cell.length_b   1.000
_cell.length_c   1.000
_cell.angle_alpha   90.00
_cell.angle_beta   90.00
_cell.angle_gamma   90.00
#
_symmetry.space_group_name_H-M   'P 1'
#
loop_
_entity.id
_entity.type
_entity.pdbx_description
1 polymer ?
#
loop_
_entity_poly.entity_id
_entity_poly.type
_entity_poly.pdbx_seq_one_letter_code
_entity_poly.pdbx_strand_id
1 'polypeptide(L)'
;MNIILPKNQYRSAIADLLVRSLWQSHLGDRHHLTQPQLNQLAASVDLSGGNIRNAVLAAAVIAQSQSRPITFADVGQGVASEYRKLGRQLPAELIGDRASIL
;
A
#
# COMPACT_ATOMS: atom_id res chain seq x y z
N MET A 1 21.83 -11.77 20.04
CA MET A 1 21.84 -10.30 20.09
C MET A 1 20.39 -9.83 20.14
N ASN A 2 19.86 -9.56 21.34
CA ASN A 2 18.45 -9.22 21.52
C ASN A 2 18.30 -7.70 21.36
N ILE A 3 17.81 -7.25 20.20
CA ILE A 3 17.52 -5.85 19.97
C ILE A 3 16.23 -5.54 20.74
N ILE A 4 16.36 -5.04 21.97
CA ILE A 4 15.23 -4.48 22.73
C ILE A 4 14.90 -3.15 22.04
N LEU A 5 13.88 -3.15 21.18
CA LEU A 5 13.39 -1.92 20.58
C LEU A 5 12.62 -1.13 21.66
N PRO A 6 12.67 0.22 21.67
CA PRO A 6 11.88 1.02 22.59
C PRO A 6 10.36 0.77 22.42
N LYS A 7 9.59 0.79 23.52
CA LYS A 7 8.13 0.52 23.56
C LYS A 7 7.30 1.20 22.46
N ASN A 8 7.67 2.41 22.07
CA ASN A 8 6.95 3.16 21.03
C ASN A 8 7.13 2.54 19.63
N GLN A 9 8.29 1.94 19.37
CA GLN A 9 8.63 1.32 18.11
C GLN A 9 7.93 -0.04 17.93
N TYR A 10 7.64 -0.76 19.03
CA TYR A 10 6.79 -1.96 18.99
C TYR A 10 5.35 -1.65 18.58
N ARG A 11 4.77 -0.55 19.08
CA ARG A 11 3.41 -0.15 18.70
C ARG A 11 3.31 0.20 17.22
N SER A 12 4.31 0.90 16.68
CA SER A 12 4.41 1.17 15.24
C SER A 12 4.55 -0.12 14.44
N ALA A 13 5.48 -1.01 14.82
CA ALA A 13 5.71 -2.26 14.08
C ALA A 13 4.49 -3.19 14.08
N ILE A 14 3.76 -3.30 15.19
CA ILE A 14 2.52 -4.10 15.24
C ILE A 14 1.43 -3.45 14.37
N ALA A 15 1.29 -2.12 14.41
CA ALA A 15 0.35 -1.41 13.55
C ALA A 15 0.65 -1.66 12.07
N ASP A 16 1.92 -1.55 11.66
CA ASP A 16 2.35 -1.81 10.28
C ASP A 16 2.07 -3.26 9.86
N LEU A 17 2.27 -4.24 10.74
CA LEU A 17 1.93 -5.64 10.47
C LEU A 17 0.42 -5.86 10.27
N LEU A 18 -0.42 -5.18 11.06
CA LEU A 18 -1.88 -5.23 10.92
C LEU A 18 -2.34 -4.57 9.61
N VAL A 19 -1.80 -3.40 9.28
CA VAL A 19 -2.11 -2.69 8.03
C VAL A 19 -1.65 -3.49 6.82
N ARG A 20 -0.46 -4.11 6.87
CA ARG A 20 0.01 -5.02 5.83
C ARG A 20 -0.94 -6.20 5.62
N SER A 21 -1.41 -6.81 6.71
CA SER A 21 -2.38 -7.91 6.63
C SER A 21 -3.68 -7.47 5.96
N LEU A 22 -4.11 -6.24 6.20
CA LEU A 22 -5.28 -5.65 5.56
C LEU A 22 -5.07 -5.44 4.05
N TRP A 23 -3.91 -4.92 3.64
CA TRP A 23 -3.54 -4.82 2.22
C TRP A 23 -3.58 -6.18 1.54
N GLN A 24 -2.96 -7.20 2.14
CA GLN A 24 -2.94 -8.57 1.60
C GLN A 24 -4.35 -9.14 1.47
N SER A 25 -5.19 -8.98 2.50
CA SER A 25 -6.57 -9.45 2.47
C SER A 25 -7.39 -8.82 1.33
N HIS A 26 -7.19 -7.53 1.05
CA HIS A 26 -7.93 -6.84 -0.01
C HIS A 26 -7.38 -7.11 -1.41
N LEU A 27 -6.06 -7.27 -1.56
CA LEU A 27 -5.44 -7.58 -2.85
C LEU A 27 -5.75 -9.01 -3.33
N GLY A 28 -5.97 -9.95 -2.40
CA GLY A 28 -6.18 -11.36 -2.70
C GLY A 28 -4.98 -11.98 -3.41
N ASP A 29 -5.19 -13.06 -4.17
CA ASP A 29 -4.07 -13.79 -4.80
C ASP A 29 -3.65 -13.24 -6.18
N ARG A 30 -4.39 -12.27 -6.73
CA ARG A 30 -4.18 -11.75 -8.10
C ARG A 30 -3.41 -10.42 -8.13
N HIS A 31 -2.25 -10.39 -7.51
CA HIS A 31 -1.32 -9.25 -7.57
C HIS A 31 0.13 -9.68 -7.75
N HIS A 32 0.97 -8.75 -8.21
CA HIS A 32 2.42 -8.91 -8.32
C HIS A 32 3.20 -8.04 -7.33
N LEU A 33 2.53 -7.45 -6.33
CA LEU A 33 3.22 -6.72 -5.27
C LEU A 33 4.15 -7.64 -4.49
N THR A 34 5.40 -7.19 -4.36
CA THR A 34 6.42 -7.87 -3.58
C THR A 34 6.25 -7.60 -2.09
N GLN A 35 6.94 -8.40 -1.27
CA GLN A 35 6.89 -8.21 0.17
C GLN A 35 7.41 -6.85 0.65
N PRO A 36 8.52 -6.31 0.10
CA PRO A 36 8.97 -4.94 0.41
C PRO A 36 7.94 -3.87 0.05
N GLN A 37 7.28 -3.99 -1.11
CA GLN A 37 6.24 -3.05 -1.53
C GLN A 37 5.02 -3.06 -0.59
N LEU A 38 4.60 -4.24 -0.11
CA LEU A 38 3.54 -4.33 0.90
C LEU A 38 3.96 -3.70 2.24
N ASN A 39 5.22 -3.86 2.65
CA ASN A 39 5.74 -3.20 3.85
C ASN A 39 5.76 -1.67 3.67
N GLN A 40 6.15 -1.20 2.49
CA GLN A 40 6.16 0.22 2.15
C GLN A 40 4.75 0.81 2.20
N LEU A 41 3.74 0.14 1.64
CA LEU A 41 2.35 0.57 1.76
C LEU A 41 1.91 0.65 3.21
N ALA A 42 2.22 -0.36 4.03
CA ALA A 42 1.83 -0.38 5.42
C ALA A 42 2.47 0.74 6.25
N ALA A 43 3.73 1.08 5.97
CA ALA A 43 4.46 2.11 6.70
C ALA A 43 4.18 3.56 6.22
N SER A 44 3.84 3.75 4.93
CA SER A 44 3.72 5.10 4.34
C SER A 44 2.28 5.55 4.10
N VAL A 45 1.30 4.63 4.01
CA VAL A 45 -0.07 4.98 3.66
C VAL A 45 -0.92 5.17 4.92
N ASP A 46 -1.15 6.43 5.28
CA ASP A 46 -2.16 6.81 6.28
C ASP A 46 -3.58 6.85 5.68
N LEU A 47 -4.20 5.67 5.54
CA LEU A 47 -5.59 5.51 5.13
C LEU A 47 -6.35 4.60 6.09
N SER A 48 -7.63 4.91 6.30
CA SER A 48 -8.54 3.99 7.00
C SER A 48 -8.72 2.69 6.20
N GLY A 49 -9.15 1.61 6.87
CA GLY A 49 -9.36 0.33 6.18
C GLY A 49 -10.38 0.39 5.04
N GLY A 50 -11.43 1.22 5.17
CA GLY A 50 -12.39 1.46 4.09
C GLY A 50 -11.75 2.15 2.88
N ASN A 51 -10.83 3.08 3.11
CA ASN A 51 -10.08 3.72 2.04
C ASN A 51 -9.06 2.78 1.41
N ILE A 52 -8.39 1.92 2.19
CA ILE A 52 -7.50 0.88 1.66
C ILE A 52 -8.26 -0.05 0.71
N ARG A 53 -9.44 -0.54 1.11
CA ARG A 53 -10.32 -1.34 0.25
C ARG A 53 -10.64 -0.60 -1.06
N ASN A 54 -11.01 0.67 -0.98
CA ASN A 54 -11.36 1.46 -2.17
C ASN A 54 -10.17 1.69 -3.09
N ALA A 55 -8.98 1.95 -2.53
CA ALA A 55 -7.74 2.07 -3.29
C ALA A 55 -7.44 0.77 -4.05
N VAL A 56 -7.57 -0.39 -3.40
CA VAL A 56 -7.37 -1.70 -4.04
C VAL A 56 -8.42 -1.95 -5.14
N LEU A 57 -9.69 -1.60 -4.91
CA LEU A 57 -10.72 -1.71 -5.94
C LEU A 57 -10.43 -0.84 -7.17
N ALA A 58 -9.98 0.39 -6.96
CA ALA A 58 -9.56 1.26 -8.06
C ALA A 58 -8.37 0.66 -8.84
N ALA A 59 -7.38 0.12 -8.12
CA ALA A 59 -6.24 -0.57 -8.72
C ALA A 59 -6.67 -1.81 -9.53
N ALA A 60 -7.62 -2.58 -9.00
CA ALA A 60 -8.17 -3.76 -9.66
C ALA A 60 -8.87 -3.41 -10.98
N VAL A 61 -9.64 -2.31 -11.02
CA VAL A 61 -10.29 -1.82 -12.25
C VAL A 61 -9.25 -1.48 -13.31
N ILE A 62 -8.17 -0.79 -12.94
CA ILE A 62 -7.08 -0.44 -13.87
C ILE A 62 -6.41 -1.71 -14.42
N ALA A 63 -6.01 -2.63 -13.54
CA ALA A 63 -5.34 -3.86 -13.93
C ALA A 63 -6.24 -4.77 -14.79
N GLN A 64 -7.52 -4.88 -14.44
CA GLN A 64 -8.51 -5.66 -15.18
C GLN A 64 -8.74 -5.10 -16.59
N SER A 65 -8.77 -3.77 -16.76
CA SER A 65 -8.90 -3.14 -18.09
C SER A 65 -7.74 -3.51 -19.04
N GLN A 66 -6.61 -3.95 -18.48
CA GLN A 66 -5.41 -4.36 -19.21
C GLN A 66 -5.20 -5.89 -19.17
N SER A 67 -6.19 -6.65 -18.68
CA SER A 67 -6.15 -8.11 -18.58
C SER A 67 -4.90 -8.67 -17.88
N ARG A 68 -4.42 -7.98 -16.84
CA ARG A 68 -3.23 -8.37 -16.07
C ARG A 68 -3.47 -8.31 -14.55
N PRO A 69 -2.61 -8.95 -13.74
CA PRO A 69 -2.64 -8.81 -12.29
C PRO A 69 -2.36 -7.37 -11.82
N ILE A 70 -2.78 -7.06 -10.58
CA ILE A 70 -2.53 -5.77 -9.94
C ILE A 70 -1.03 -5.60 -9.71
N THR A 71 -0.50 -4.43 -10.10
CA THR A 71 0.88 -4.02 -9.87
C THR A 71 0.94 -2.91 -8.83
N PHE A 72 2.13 -2.64 -8.29
CA PHE A 72 2.33 -1.54 -7.36
C PHE A 72 1.92 -0.18 -7.94
N ALA A 73 2.12 0.03 -9.25
CA ALA A 73 1.73 1.26 -9.92
C ALA A 73 0.20 1.49 -9.92
N ASP A 74 -0.61 0.44 -10.03
CA ASP A 74 -2.07 0.55 -9.95
C ASP A 74 -2.51 0.90 -8.53
N VAL A 75 -1.89 0.27 -7.53
CA VAL A 75 -2.15 0.56 -6.12
C VAL A 75 -1.80 2.00 -5.79
N GLY A 76 -0.66 2.51 -6.27
CA GLY A 76 -0.27 3.91 -6.13
C GLY A 76 -1.32 4.87 -6.73
N GLN A 77 -1.90 4.54 -7.88
CA GLN A 77 -2.99 5.32 -8.47
C GLN A 77 -4.29 5.27 -7.63
N GLY A 78 -4.63 4.09 -7.11
CA GLY A 78 -5.76 3.92 -6.19
C GLY A 78 -5.60 4.75 -4.91
N VAL A 79 -4.42 4.68 -4.28
CA VAL A 79 -4.07 5.48 -3.09
C VAL A 79 -4.16 6.97 -3.42
N ALA A 80 -3.60 7.42 -4.53
CA ALA A 80 -3.67 8.84 -4.94
C ALA A 80 -5.12 9.32 -5.09
N SER A 81 -6.01 8.48 -5.60
CA SER A 81 -7.44 8.78 -5.71
C SER A 81 -8.09 8.96 -4.34
N GLU A 82 -7.81 8.07 -3.38
CA GLU A 82 -8.37 8.16 -2.03
C GLU A 82 -7.83 9.38 -1.26
N TYR A 83 -6.54 9.67 -1.36
CA TYR A 83 -5.95 10.88 -0.76
C TYR A 83 -6.60 12.14 -1.33
N ARG A 84 -6.81 12.20 -2.65
CA ARG A 84 -7.46 13.34 -3.31
C ARG A 84 -8.89 13.56 -2.80
N LYS A 85 -9.66 12.48 -2.60
CA LYS A 85 -11.03 12.55 -2.03
C LYS A 85 -11.03 13.11 -0.61
N LEU A 86 -9.95 12.90 0.14
CA LEU A 86 -9.76 13.42 1.49
C LEU A 86 -9.11 14.83 1.52
N GLY A 87 -8.81 15.42 0.37
CA GLY A 87 -8.10 16.71 0.27
C GLY A 87 -6.62 16.63 0.68
N ARG A 88 -6.02 15.44 0.67
CA ARG A 88 -4.63 15.18 1.08
C ARG A 88 -3.73 14.93 -0.14
N GLN A 89 -2.41 15.14 0.02
CA GLN A 89 -1.40 14.82 -0.99
C GLN A 89 -0.82 13.42 -0.79
N LEU A 90 -0.40 12.78 -1.89
CA LEU A 90 0.21 11.45 -1.85
C LEU A 90 1.55 11.49 -1.09
N PRO A 91 1.85 10.48 -0.24
CA PRO A 91 3.17 10.32 0.37
C PRO A 91 4.28 10.24 -0.69
N ALA A 92 5.41 10.92 -0.45
CA ALA A 92 6.52 11.01 -1.39
C ALA A 92 7.21 9.66 -1.60
N GLU A 93 7.16 8.79 -0.60
CA GLU A 93 7.71 7.44 -0.60
C GLU A 93 7.09 6.58 -1.69
N LEU A 94 5.85 6.85 -2.10
CA LEU A 94 5.16 6.11 -3.16
C LEU A 94 5.48 6.62 -4.57
N ILE A 95 6.13 7.76 -4.69
CA ILE A 95 6.49 8.38 -5.97
C ILE A 95 7.78 7.76 -6.53
N GLY A 96 8.66 7.25 -5.66
CA GLY A 96 10.00 6.76 -6.01
C GLY A 96 10.06 5.44 -6.80
N ASP A 97 9.03 4.59 -6.75
CA ASP A 97 9.05 3.27 -7.42
C ASP A 97 8.71 3.33 -8.93
N ARG A 98 8.58 4.54 -9.49
CA ARG A 98 8.46 4.77 -10.94
C ARG A 98 9.81 4.81 -11.67
N ALA A 99 10.91 4.99 -10.95
CA ALA A 99 12.22 5.28 -11.54
C ALA A 99 13.14 4.05 -11.76
N SER A 100 12.75 2.86 -11.29
CA SER A 100 13.58 1.64 -11.41
C SER A 100 13.34 0.83 -12.69
N ILE A 101 12.68 1.40 -13.70
CA ILE A 101 12.43 0.76 -15.01
C ILE A 101 12.90 1.66 -16.18
N LEU A 102 13.93 2.48 -15.93
CA LEU A 102 14.77 3.09 -16.98
C LEU A 102 16.22 2.70 -16.71
#